data_AF-A0A943XKD0-F1
#
_entry.id   AF-A0A943XKD0-F1
#
_cell.length_a   1.000
_cell.length_b   1.000
_cell.length_c   1.000
_cell.angle_alpha   90.00
_cell.angle_beta   90.00
_cell.angle_gamma   90.00
#
_symmetry.space_group_name_H-M   'P 1'
#
loop_
_entity.id
_entity.type
_entity.pdbx_description
1 polymer ?
#
loop_
_entity_poly.entity_id
_entity_poly.type
_entity_poly.pdbx_seq_one_letter_code
_entity_poly.pdbx_strand_id
1 'polypeptide(L)'
;MTGLYGLSSYAHMFRTGSSYSNMFGSGSSSTSSFYSNLGEYSSIRNGAYRKLVKSYYKKMNSTDSDTTDKSTTGSIRKNTKLNSTGTVALSTVKSEASDLVASTKKLTAIGKDSLFANEEKYDADAAYKAVGNFVTQYNDTVDALSKVSSTAVKNAGNHMQNMTNIMSKGLSKVGITVGTDGKLTVDEQKFKTADMSKVKALFNGSSSYAGVVSSAAGRVASQAGNQISQLGGGLYGSNGYYNSYYSGSLYNGYF
;
A
#
# COMPACT_ATOMS: atom_id res chain seq x y z
N MET A 1 -67.41 0.59 -43.84
CA MET A 1 -66.44 0.97 -44.89
C MET A 1 -65.65 2.16 -44.40
N THR A 2 -64.32 2.12 -44.60
CA THR A 2 -63.37 3.26 -44.70
C THR A 2 -63.34 4.31 -43.57
N GLY A 3 -62.25 4.63 -42.88
CA GLY A 3 -60.84 4.27 -43.03
C GLY A 3 -59.97 5.14 -42.09
N LEU A 4 -58.69 4.78 -42.03
CA LEU A 4 -57.50 5.61 -41.76
C LEU A 4 -57.45 6.51 -40.51
N TYR A 5 -56.69 6.07 -39.50
CA TYR A 5 -55.63 6.89 -38.89
C TYR A 5 -54.38 6.02 -38.70
N GLY A 6 -53.28 6.45 -39.32
CA GLY A 6 -51.97 5.80 -39.22
C GLY A 6 -51.15 6.29 -38.02
N LEU A 7 -50.08 5.54 -37.76
CA LEU A 7 -48.74 5.91 -37.23
C LEU A 7 -48.11 4.57 -36.78
N SER A 8 -47.40 3.84 -37.65
CA SER A 8 -45.95 3.97 -37.95
C SER A 8 -45.07 3.92 -36.70
N SER A 9 -44.01 3.14 -36.56
CA SER A 9 -43.39 1.99 -37.24
C SER A 9 -42.16 1.69 -36.38
N TYR A 10 -41.89 0.45 -35.97
CA TYR A 10 -40.51 -0.03 -35.75
C TYR A 10 -40.46 -1.56 -35.57
N ALA A 11 -40.27 -2.29 -36.68
CA ALA A 11 -39.62 -3.61 -36.67
C ALA A 11 -39.28 -4.06 -38.11
N HIS A 12 -38.03 -3.87 -38.53
CA HIS A 12 -37.40 -4.63 -39.62
C HIS A 12 -36.38 -5.56 -38.96
N MET A 13 -36.66 -6.87 -38.85
CA MET A 13 -36.36 -7.95 -39.81
C MET A 13 -34.90 -8.03 -40.29
N PHE A 14 -34.20 -9.01 -39.69
CA PHE A 14 -33.22 -9.95 -40.24
C PHE A 14 -32.21 -9.50 -41.30
N ARG A 15 -30.92 -9.68 -40.98
CA ARG A 15 -29.95 -10.22 -41.94
C ARG A 15 -29.00 -11.23 -41.29
N THR A 16 -28.93 -12.37 -41.93
CA THR A 16 -28.10 -13.57 -41.72
C THR A 16 -26.62 -13.34 -41.97
N GLY A 17 -25.75 -14.09 -41.26
CA GLY A 17 -24.32 -14.22 -41.56
C GLY A 17 -23.59 -15.11 -40.56
N SER A 18 -23.38 -16.37 -40.95
CA SER A 18 -22.78 -17.48 -40.19
C SER A 18 -21.29 -17.29 -39.88
N SER A 19 -20.82 -17.69 -38.68
CA SER A 19 -19.85 -18.78 -38.48
C SER A 19 -19.07 -18.71 -37.14
N TYR A 20 -18.80 -19.92 -36.61
CA TYR A 20 -17.80 -20.32 -35.60
C TYR A 20 -18.24 -20.52 -34.13
N SER A 21 -18.80 -21.72 -33.95
CA SER A 21 -18.49 -22.73 -32.91
C SER A 21 -18.73 -22.41 -31.43
N ASN A 22 -19.86 -22.97 -30.97
CA ASN A 22 -20.05 -23.50 -29.62
C ASN A 22 -18.80 -24.24 -29.12
N MET A 23 -18.29 -23.86 -27.94
CA MET A 23 -17.27 -24.65 -27.27
C MET A 23 -17.49 -24.92 -25.79
N PHE A 24 -18.59 -24.46 -25.18
CA PHE A 24 -18.97 -24.91 -23.84
C PHE A 24 -20.49 -24.88 -23.68
N GLY A 25 -21.14 -25.96 -24.12
CA GLY A 25 -22.53 -26.26 -23.79
C GLY A 25 -22.60 -27.40 -22.78
N SER A 26 -23.02 -27.11 -21.56
CA SER A 26 -23.99 -27.92 -20.81
C SER A 26 -24.41 -27.16 -19.56
N GLY A 27 -25.71 -26.97 -19.44
CA GLY A 27 -26.35 -26.27 -18.33
C GLY A 27 -26.70 -27.18 -17.17
N SER A 28 -27.12 -26.48 -16.10
CA SER A 28 -27.95 -26.88 -14.96
C SER A 28 -27.42 -27.79 -13.85
N SER A 29 -27.66 -27.27 -12.64
CA SER A 29 -27.92 -27.90 -11.33
C SER A 29 -26.79 -28.58 -10.54
N SER A 30 -26.45 -27.89 -9.44
CA SER A 30 -26.19 -28.37 -8.06
C SER A 30 -25.29 -29.58 -7.79
N THR A 31 -24.54 -29.41 -6.69
CA THR A 31 -23.81 -30.38 -5.84
C THR A 31 -22.37 -30.74 -6.22
N SER A 32 -21.50 -30.46 -5.25
CA SER A 32 -20.07 -30.76 -5.15
C SER A 32 -19.71 -32.22 -5.41
N SER A 33 -18.62 -32.47 -6.15
CA SER A 33 -17.65 -33.53 -5.83
C SER A 33 -16.39 -33.45 -6.70
N PHE A 34 -15.24 -33.46 -6.03
CA PHE A 34 -13.87 -33.27 -6.54
C PHE A 34 -13.26 -34.48 -7.28
N TYR A 35 -14.06 -35.47 -7.69
CA TYR A 35 -13.56 -36.73 -8.24
C TYR A 35 -14.46 -37.25 -9.36
N SER A 36 -14.25 -36.74 -10.57
CA SER A 36 -14.73 -37.40 -11.79
C SER A 36 -13.78 -37.06 -12.94
N ASN A 37 -12.56 -37.57 -12.80
CA ASN A 37 -11.51 -37.57 -13.80
C ASN A 37 -11.67 -38.85 -14.65
N LEU A 38 -12.25 -38.71 -15.85
CA LEU A 38 -12.17 -39.70 -16.94
C LEU A 38 -12.00 -38.99 -18.29
N GLY A 39 -11.23 -37.88 -18.30
CA GLY A 39 -10.69 -37.29 -19.52
C GLY A 39 -9.34 -37.89 -19.96
N GLU A 40 -8.84 -38.89 -19.23
CA GLU A 40 -7.45 -39.36 -19.26
C GLU A 40 -7.07 -40.23 -20.46
N TYR A 41 -7.98 -40.58 -21.36
CA TYR A 41 -7.60 -41.39 -22.53
C TYR A 41 -7.23 -40.55 -23.78
N SER A 42 -7.77 -39.34 -23.90
CA SER A 42 -7.53 -38.46 -25.06
C SER A 42 -6.16 -37.76 -25.00
N SER A 43 -5.58 -37.61 -23.81
CA SER A 43 -4.28 -36.96 -23.59
C SER A 43 -3.07 -37.84 -23.97
N ILE A 44 -3.25 -39.17 -23.98
CA ILE A 44 -2.23 -40.14 -24.40
C ILE A 44 -2.11 -40.15 -25.93
N ARG A 45 -3.24 -40.09 -26.66
CA ARG A 45 -3.24 -40.11 -28.14
C ARG A 45 -2.89 -38.76 -28.78
N ASN A 46 -3.23 -37.64 -28.12
CA ASN A 46 -2.96 -36.29 -28.63
C ASN A 46 -1.53 -35.77 -28.36
N GLY A 47 -0.63 -36.61 -27.83
CA GLY A 47 0.79 -36.31 -27.69
C GLY A 47 1.14 -35.24 -26.64
N ALA A 48 0.16 -34.72 -25.89
CA ALA A 48 0.38 -33.77 -24.80
C ALA A 48 1.19 -34.39 -23.66
N TYR A 49 0.87 -35.64 -23.28
CA TYR A 49 1.64 -36.39 -22.29
C TYR A 49 3.08 -36.64 -22.77
N ARG A 50 3.25 -37.04 -24.04
CA ARG A 50 4.58 -37.24 -24.66
C ARG A 50 5.41 -35.95 -24.68
N LYS A 51 4.78 -34.79 -24.94
CA LYS A 51 5.46 -33.48 -24.91
C LYS A 51 5.90 -33.10 -23.50
N LEU A 52 5.06 -33.34 -22.49
CA LEU A 52 5.38 -33.07 -21.09
C LEU A 52 6.57 -33.92 -20.61
N VAL A 53 6.51 -35.24 -20.83
CA VAL A 53 7.59 -36.17 -20.47
C VAL A 53 8.88 -35.81 -21.22
N LYS A 54 8.81 -35.50 -22.52
CA LYS A 54 9.98 -35.07 -23.30
C LYS A 54 10.58 -33.77 -22.76
N SER A 55 9.76 -32.81 -22.31
CA SER A 55 10.25 -31.55 -21.73
C SER A 55 10.91 -31.75 -20.36
N TYR A 56 10.40 -32.69 -19.56
CA TYR A 56 10.96 -33.02 -18.25
C TYR A 56 12.34 -33.65 -18.37
N TYR A 57 12.48 -34.68 -19.22
CA TYR A 57 13.79 -35.32 -19.45
C TYR A 57 14.76 -34.44 -20.23
N LYS A 58 14.28 -33.58 -21.13
CA LYS A 58 15.12 -32.58 -21.80
C LYS A 58 15.72 -31.59 -20.78
N LYS A 59 14.98 -31.25 -19.72
CA LYS A 59 15.48 -30.36 -18.65
C LYS A 59 16.47 -31.05 -17.69
N MET A 60 16.37 -32.36 -17.49
CA MET A 60 17.39 -33.12 -16.73
C MET A 60 18.70 -33.31 -17.51
N ASN A 61 18.66 -33.36 -18.85
CA ASN A 61 19.84 -33.53 -19.69
C ASN A 61 20.45 -32.19 -20.17
N SER A 62 19.90 -31.05 -19.77
CA SER A 62 20.46 -29.72 -20.06
C SER A 62 21.17 -29.16 -18.83
N THR A 63 22.07 -29.95 -18.26
CA THR A 63 23.28 -29.41 -17.67
C THR A 63 24.32 -29.53 -18.76
N ASP A 64 24.80 -28.38 -19.24
CA ASP A 64 25.87 -28.18 -20.20
C ASP A 64 25.48 -27.93 -21.67
N SER A 65 26.25 -27.03 -22.27
CA SER A 65 26.32 -26.60 -23.67
C SER A 65 25.38 -25.49 -24.17
N ASP A 66 26.03 -24.33 -24.32
CA ASP A 66 25.73 -23.13 -25.10
C ASP A 66 25.25 -23.43 -26.53
N THR A 67 24.25 -22.70 -27.03
CA THR A 67 24.07 -22.33 -28.44
C THR A 67 22.85 -21.42 -28.61
N THR A 68 23.13 -20.25 -29.18
CA THR A 68 22.20 -19.21 -29.61
C THR A 68 21.22 -19.72 -30.66
N ASP A 69 19.91 -19.66 -30.41
CA ASP A 69 18.92 -19.54 -31.48
C ASP A 69 17.66 -18.79 -31.05
N LYS A 70 17.27 -17.81 -31.87
CA LYS A 70 16.29 -16.77 -31.59
C LYS A 70 14.91 -17.21 -32.06
N SER A 71 14.05 -17.70 -31.17
CA SER A 71 12.59 -17.67 -31.38
C SER A 71 11.79 -17.76 -30.07
N THR A 72 11.05 -16.68 -29.80
CA THR A 72 9.92 -16.60 -28.84
C THR A 72 10.16 -17.18 -27.44
N THR A 73 11.18 -16.69 -26.76
CA THR A 73 11.09 -16.55 -25.30
C THR A 73 9.99 -15.53 -25.03
N GLY A 74 8.78 -16.02 -24.73
CA GLY A 74 7.77 -15.22 -24.06
C GLY A 74 8.47 -14.53 -22.91
N SER A 75 8.57 -13.20 -22.99
CA SER A 75 9.28 -12.42 -21.99
C SER A 75 8.66 -12.79 -20.67
N ILE A 76 9.37 -13.59 -19.86
CA ILE A 76 9.26 -13.47 -18.42
C ILE A 76 9.58 -12.01 -18.24
N ARG A 77 8.52 -11.21 -18.04
CA ARG A 77 8.63 -9.84 -17.58
C ARG A 77 9.36 -9.98 -16.25
N LYS A 78 10.69 -9.99 -16.30
CA LYS A 78 11.49 -9.55 -15.16
C LYS A 78 10.87 -8.20 -14.85
N ASN A 79 10.25 -8.08 -13.69
CA ASN A 79 9.73 -6.84 -13.15
C ASN A 79 10.93 -5.92 -12.84
N THR A 80 11.72 -5.58 -13.87
CA THR A 80 12.91 -4.74 -13.80
C THR A 80 12.49 -3.36 -14.25
N LYS A 81 11.88 -2.64 -13.29
CA LYS A 81 12.14 -1.24 -12.94
C LYS A 81 10.95 -0.74 -12.13
N LEU A 82 10.98 -0.99 -10.82
CA LEU A 82 10.19 -0.25 -9.83
C LEU A 82 10.78 1.17 -9.62
N ASN A 83 11.15 1.86 -10.70
CA ASN A 83 11.66 3.23 -10.69
C ASN A 83 10.68 4.17 -11.40
N SER A 84 9.38 3.99 -11.14
CA SER A 84 8.41 5.03 -11.46
C SER A 84 8.52 6.11 -10.39
N THR A 85 8.32 7.39 -10.74
CA THR A 85 8.30 8.50 -9.77
C THR A 85 7.35 8.20 -8.59
N GLY A 86 6.24 7.49 -8.84
CA GLY A 86 5.30 7.05 -7.81
C GLY A 86 5.88 6.01 -6.83
N THR A 87 6.67 5.03 -7.30
CA THR A 87 7.32 4.05 -6.41
C THR A 87 8.43 4.67 -5.58
N VAL A 88 9.16 5.64 -6.14
CA VAL A 88 10.14 6.44 -5.40
C VAL A 88 9.45 7.25 -4.30
N ALA A 89 8.39 8.00 -4.62
CA ALA A 89 7.65 8.77 -3.63
C ALA A 89 7.07 7.91 -2.49
N LEU A 90 6.55 6.72 -2.82
CA LEU A 90 6.07 5.75 -1.81
C LEU A 90 7.20 5.22 -0.93
N SER A 91 8.39 4.97 -1.50
CA SER A 91 9.54 4.52 -0.72
C SER A 91 10.08 5.61 0.20
N THR A 92 10.11 6.86 -0.28
CA THR A 92 10.50 8.03 0.53
C THR A 92 9.55 8.21 1.70
N VAL A 93 8.24 8.34 1.46
CA VAL A 93 7.28 8.55 2.56
C VAL A 93 7.28 7.39 3.56
N LYS A 94 7.55 6.15 3.12
CA LYS A 94 7.71 5.02 4.02
C LYS A 94 8.92 5.18 4.93
N SER A 95 10.06 5.63 4.39
CA SER A 95 11.26 5.89 5.16
C SER A 95 11.03 7.02 6.16
N GLU A 96 10.60 8.19 5.70
CA GLU A 96 10.38 9.37 6.54
C GLU A 96 9.38 9.07 7.68
N ALA A 97 8.28 8.37 7.38
CA ALA A 97 7.32 7.99 8.41
C ALA A 97 7.90 6.98 9.42
N SER A 98 8.82 6.10 8.99
CA SER A 98 9.52 5.18 9.89
C SER A 98 10.54 5.91 10.77
N ASP A 99 11.22 6.90 10.23
CA ASP A 99 12.17 7.76 10.94
C ASP A 99 11.45 8.67 11.95
N LEU A 100 10.26 9.17 11.60
CA LEU A 100 9.34 9.83 12.52
C LEU A 100 8.96 8.90 13.68
N VAL A 101 8.55 7.65 13.43
CA VAL A 101 8.29 6.66 14.49
C VAL A 101 9.52 6.44 15.37
N ALA A 102 10.71 6.37 14.78
CA ALA A 102 11.95 6.20 15.53
C ALA A 102 12.23 7.41 16.44
N SER A 103 11.98 8.63 15.96
CA SER A 103 12.16 9.87 16.71
C SER A 103 11.25 9.94 17.95
N THR A 104 10.05 9.34 17.90
CA THR A 104 9.12 9.37 19.03
C THR A 104 9.55 8.48 20.19
N LYS A 105 10.32 7.40 19.92
CA LYS A 105 10.65 6.38 20.93
C LYS A 105 11.27 6.98 22.20
N LYS A 106 12.19 7.92 22.02
CA LYS A 106 12.89 8.60 23.12
C LYS A 106 11.95 9.50 23.93
N LEU A 107 10.98 10.13 23.27
CA LEU A 107 9.98 11.01 23.90
C LEU A 107 8.96 10.19 24.69
N THR A 108 8.48 9.09 24.09
CA THR A 108 7.42 8.24 24.65
C THR A 108 7.91 7.25 25.71
N ALA A 109 9.21 7.08 25.90
CA ALA A 109 9.79 6.16 26.88
C ALA A 109 9.30 6.48 28.31
N ILE A 110 9.00 5.44 29.09
CA ILE A 110 8.47 5.54 30.46
C ILE A 110 9.48 4.91 31.43
N GLY A 111 9.44 5.33 32.70
CA GLY A 111 10.33 4.80 33.73
C GLY A 111 11.73 5.38 33.63
N LYS A 112 12.74 4.56 33.90
CA LYS A 112 14.15 5.00 34.01
C LYS A 112 14.73 5.50 32.70
N ASP A 113 14.23 5.01 31.57
CA ASP A 113 14.68 5.40 30.23
C ASP A 113 13.97 6.65 29.70
N SER A 114 13.03 7.20 30.48
CA SER A 114 12.28 8.39 30.08
C SER A 114 13.15 9.63 30.14
N LEU A 115 13.11 10.44 29.08
CA LEU A 115 13.62 11.82 29.11
C LEU A 115 12.96 12.69 30.19
N PHE A 116 11.79 12.28 30.68
CA PHE A 116 10.98 13.02 31.65
C PHE A 116 10.89 12.29 33.01
N ALA A 117 11.83 11.38 33.29
CA ALA A 117 11.87 10.59 34.52
C ALA A 117 12.13 11.45 35.77
N ASN A 118 12.93 12.51 35.63
CA ASN A 118 13.29 13.36 36.77
C ASN A 118 12.13 14.33 37.08
N GLU A 119 11.54 14.17 38.27
CA GLU A 119 10.36 14.92 38.70
C GLU A 119 10.69 16.33 39.20
N GLU A 120 11.92 16.58 39.64
CA GLU A 120 12.36 17.91 40.11
C GLU A 120 12.75 18.82 38.94
N LYS A 121 13.53 18.28 37.98
CA LYS A 121 13.94 19.01 36.76
C LYS A 121 14.50 18.05 35.72
N TYR A 122 13.82 17.87 34.59
CA TYR A 122 14.40 17.17 33.44
C TYR A 122 15.35 18.08 32.65
N ASP A 123 16.25 17.46 31.87
CA ASP A 123 17.16 18.18 30.99
C ASP A 123 16.40 18.84 29.83
N ALA A 124 16.16 20.15 29.95
CA ALA A 124 15.42 20.94 28.97
C ALA A 124 16.12 20.99 27.60
N ASP A 125 17.45 20.94 27.56
CA ASP A 125 18.22 20.90 26.32
C ASP A 125 18.10 19.54 25.63
N ALA A 126 18.17 18.45 26.38
CA ALA A 126 17.94 17.11 25.84
C ALA A 126 16.50 16.93 25.34
N ALA A 127 15.52 17.44 26.07
CA ALA A 127 14.13 17.45 25.66
C ALA A 127 13.92 18.28 24.39
N TYR A 128 14.49 19.49 24.33
CA TYR A 128 14.42 20.35 23.15
C TYR A 128 15.05 19.68 21.92
N LYS A 129 16.22 19.07 22.05
CA LYS A 129 16.87 18.32 20.95
C LYS A 129 16.00 17.16 20.46
N ALA A 130 15.38 16.40 21.38
CA ALA A 130 14.52 15.29 21.02
C ALA A 130 13.24 15.75 20.31
N VAL A 131 12.60 16.82 20.82
CA VAL A 131 11.43 17.44 20.20
C VAL A 131 11.78 18.08 18.86
N GLY A 132 12.92 18.74 18.74
CA GLY A 132 13.43 19.30 17.49
C GLY A 132 13.60 18.23 16.42
N ASN A 133 14.22 17.10 16.75
CA ASN A 133 14.32 15.95 15.84
C ASN A 133 12.93 15.44 15.44
N PHE A 134 12.00 15.28 16.39
CA PHE A 134 10.63 14.89 16.09
C PHE A 134 9.93 15.87 15.12
N VAL A 135 10.10 17.19 15.33
CA VAL A 135 9.53 18.23 14.47
C VAL A 135 10.12 18.15 13.06
N THR A 136 11.43 17.96 12.92
CA THR A 136 12.09 17.78 11.62
C THR A 136 11.52 16.56 10.89
N GLN A 137 11.52 15.38 11.53
CA GLN A 137 11.01 14.14 10.92
C GLN A 137 9.51 14.22 10.58
N TYR A 138 8.73 14.94 11.37
CA TYR A 138 7.33 15.20 11.09
C TYR A 138 7.18 16.03 9.81
N ASN A 139 7.93 17.13 9.70
CA ASN A 139 7.89 18.00 8.53
C ASN A 139 8.37 17.28 7.27
N ASP A 140 9.43 16.47 7.37
CA ASP A 140 9.94 15.65 6.26
C ASP A 140 8.88 14.64 5.79
N THR A 141 8.15 14.03 6.73
CA THR A 141 7.02 13.16 6.40
C THR A 141 5.88 13.91 5.69
N VAL A 142 5.53 15.12 6.15
CA VAL A 142 4.52 15.99 5.50
C VAL A 142 4.95 16.36 4.09
N ASP A 143 6.23 16.71 3.89
CA ASP A 143 6.78 17.00 2.57
C ASP A 143 6.79 15.78 1.65
N ALA A 144 7.16 14.60 2.15
CA ALA A 144 7.11 13.37 1.39
C ALA A 144 5.67 13.00 0.99
N LEU A 145 4.70 13.18 1.89
CA LEU A 145 3.28 12.94 1.62
C LEU A 145 2.75 13.79 0.46
N SER A 146 3.21 15.04 0.31
CA SER A 146 2.79 15.93 -0.78
C SER A 146 3.13 15.39 -2.18
N LYS A 147 4.13 14.51 -2.27
CA LYS A 147 4.65 13.93 -3.52
C LYS A 147 4.00 12.58 -3.87
N VAL A 148 3.19 12.02 -2.98
CA VAL A 148 2.55 10.70 -3.16
C VAL A 148 1.22 10.87 -3.89
N SER A 149 0.89 9.96 -4.80
CA SER A 149 -0.40 9.94 -5.50
C SER A 149 -1.44 8.99 -4.88
N SER A 150 -1.01 7.99 -4.10
CA SER A 150 -1.91 6.99 -3.49
C SER A 150 -2.86 7.62 -2.46
N THR A 151 -4.17 7.48 -2.70
CA THR A 151 -5.23 7.97 -1.80
C THR A 151 -5.15 7.32 -0.42
N ALA A 152 -4.84 6.03 -0.32
CA ALA A 152 -4.74 5.34 0.97
C ALA A 152 -3.61 5.94 1.84
N VAL A 153 -2.46 6.23 1.23
CA VAL A 153 -1.32 6.86 1.91
C VAL A 153 -1.64 8.31 2.27
N LYS A 154 -2.28 9.07 1.37
CA LYS A 154 -2.75 10.44 1.64
C LYS A 154 -3.72 10.49 2.81
N ASN A 155 -4.71 9.60 2.86
CA ASN A 155 -5.69 9.56 3.95
C ASN A 155 -5.03 9.26 5.30
N ALA A 156 -4.04 8.35 5.33
CA ALA A 156 -3.25 8.11 6.53
C ALA A 156 -2.46 9.36 6.96
N GLY A 157 -1.84 10.07 6.01
CA GLY A 157 -1.14 11.33 6.27
C GLY A 157 -2.05 12.46 6.75
N ASN A 158 -3.22 12.62 6.13
CA ASN A 158 -4.23 13.61 6.52
C ASN A 158 -4.74 13.34 7.93
N HIS A 159 -4.94 12.06 8.28
CA HIS A 159 -5.30 11.70 9.64
C HIS A 159 -4.22 12.11 10.65
N MET A 160 -2.94 11.88 10.34
CA MET A 160 -1.81 12.33 11.16
C MET A 160 -1.81 13.85 11.36
N GLN A 161 -1.94 14.62 10.27
CA GLN A 161 -2.00 16.08 10.34
C GLN A 161 -3.23 16.58 11.12
N ASN A 162 -4.39 15.92 10.97
CA ASN A 162 -5.58 16.26 11.74
C ASN A 162 -5.39 16.04 13.24
N MET A 163 -4.75 14.94 13.66
CA MET A 163 -4.42 14.70 15.07
C MET A 163 -3.49 15.79 15.62
N THR A 164 -2.52 16.25 14.83
CA THR A 164 -1.67 17.40 15.17
C THR A 164 -2.46 18.70 15.30
N ASN A 165 -3.37 18.98 14.37
CA ASN A 165 -4.21 20.18 14.40
C ASN A 165 -5.11 20.22 15.65
N ILE A 166 -5.66 19.08 16.08
CA ILE A 166 -6.44 18.98 17.33
C ILE A 166 -5.58 19.37 18.54
N MET A 167 -4.29 19.00 18.53
CA MET A 167 -3.35 19.29 19.62
C MET A 167 -2.68 20.68 19.52
N SER A 168 -2.98 21.47 18.48
CA SER A 168 -2.36 22.78 18.23
C SER A 168 -2.35 23.72 19.44
N LYS A 169 -3.46 23.83 20.18
CA LYS A 169 -3.56 24.66 21.39
C LYS A 169 -2.67 24.18 22.54
N GLY A 170 -2.42 22.87 22.62
CA GLY A 170 -1.49 22.31 23.61
C GLY A 170 -0.04 22.57 23.20
N LEU A 171 0.26 22.33 21.93
CA LEU A 171 1.56 22.59 21.32
C LEU A 171 1.99 24.06 21.45
N SER A 172 1.07 25.00 21.21
CA SER A 172 1.37 26.44 21.30
C SER A 172 1.77 26.87 22.72
N LYS A 173 1.23 26.23 23.75
CA LYS A 173 1.58 26.50 25.16
C LYS A 173 2.99 26.07 25.52
N VAL A 174 3.62 25.22 24.70
CA VAL A 174 5.01 24.78 24.88
C VAL A 174 5.92 25.32 23.77
N GLY A 175 5.50 26.37 23.06
CA GLY A 175 6.33 27.01 22.03
C GLY A 175 6.37 26.28 20.69
N ILE A 176 5.46 25.33 20.43
CA ILE A 176 5.35 24.64 19.13
C ILE A 176 4.16 25.19 18.36
N THR A 177 4.39 25.65 17.14
CA THR A 177 3.34 26.21 16.27
C THR A 177 3.02 25.24 15.14
N VAL A 178 1.74 25.08 14.81
CA VAL A 178 1.28 24.38 13.62
C VAL A 178 1.01 25.41 12.53
N GLY A 179 1.75 25.34 11.43
CA GLY A 179 1.59 26.18 10.25
C GLY A 179 0.35 25.82 9.44
N THR A 180 -0.05 26.71 8.53
CA THR A 180 -1.18 26.48 7.61
C THR A 180 -0.93 25.36 6.61
N ASP A 181 0.36 25.06 6.35
CA ASP A 181 0.83 23.92 5.57
C ASP A 181 0.85 22.60 6.37
N GLY A 182 0.39 22.63 7.61
CA GLY A 182 0.40 21.49 8.53
C GLY A 182 1.76 21.21 9.15
N LYS A 183 2.81 21.97 8.85
CA LYS A 183 4.15 21.78 9.41
C LYS A 183 4.28 22.34 10.81
N LEU A 184 5.28 21.86 11.53
CA LEU A 184 5.59 22.28 12.88
C LEU A 184 6.81 23.20 12.91
N THR A 185 6.77 24.22 13.75
CA THR A 185 7.94 25.00 14.14
C THR A 185 8.07 25.01 15.65
N VAL A 186 9.31 25.03 16.17
CA VAL A 186 9.58 25.10 17.60
C VAL A 186 10.36 26.37 17.92
N ASP A 187 9.85 27.15 18.86
CA ASP A 187 10.54 28.31 19.42
C ASP A 187 11.35 27.86 20.62
N GLU A 188 12.68 27.89 20.49
CA GLU A 188 13.60 27.39 21.51
C GLU A 188 13.41 28.06 22.87
N GLN A 189 13.26 29.39 22.87
CA GLN A 189 13.14 30.16 24.11
C GLN A 189 11.83 29.85 24.81
N LYS A 190 10.71 29.85 24.08
CA LYS A 190 9.40 29.49 24.63
C LYS A 190 9.35 28.04 25.08
N PHE A 191 9.98 27.12 24.35
CA PHE A 191 10.02 25.71 24.72
C PHE A 191 10.80 25.47 26.01
N LYS A 192 12.00 26.05 26.13
CA LYS A 192 12.86 25.88 27.32
C LYS A 192 12.30 26.55 28.58
N THR A 193 11.46 27.57 28.42
CA THR A 193 10.77 28.26 29.52
C THR A 193 9.36 27.73 29.79
N ALA A 194 8.87 26.80 28.97
CA ALA A 194 7.54 26.23 29.13
C ALA A 194 7.42 25.41 30.41
N ASP A 195 6.18 25.27 30.87
CA ASP A 195 5.83 24.41 32.00
C ASP A 195 6.18 22.95 31.69
N MET A 196 7.12 22.41 32.47
CA MET A 196 7.64 21.06 32.36
C MET A 196 6.54 19.99 32.39
N SER A 197 5.50 20.20 33.19
CA SER A 197 4.39 19.26 33.29
C SER A 197 3.58 19.21 31.99
N LYS A 198 3.46 20.35 31.29
CA LYS A 198 2.78 20.42 29.99
C LYS A 198 3.60 19.75 28.88
N VAL A 199 4.91 19.96 28.88
CA VAL A 199 5.81 19.28 27.92
C VAL A 199 5.76 17.77 28.14
N LYS A 200 5.90 17.31 29.39
CA LYS A 200 5.79 15.90 29.74
C LYS A 200 4.45 15.32 29.31
N ALA A 201 3.33 15.99 29.58
CA ALA A 201 2.00 15.52 29.18
C ALA A 201 1.84 15.37 27.65
N LEU A 202 2.49 16.24 26.87
CA LEU A 202 2.42 16.18 25.40
C LEU A 202 3.31 15.10 24.79
N PHE A 203 4.46 14.81 25.40
CA PHE A 203 5.47 13.98 24.74
C PHE A 203 5.72 12.64 25.42
N ASN A 204 5.36 12.48 26.69
CA ASN A 204 5.70 11.30 27.47
C ASN A 204 4.60 10.24 27.51
N GLY A 205 4.98 9.00 27.21
CA GLY A 205 4.07 7.85 27.18
C GLY A 205 3.34 7.65 25.86
N SER A 206 2.77 6.46 25.66
CA SER A 206 2.15 6.05 24.40
C SER A 206 0.83 6.76 24.10
N SER A 207 0.14 7.27 25.12
CA SER A 207 -1.10 8.04 24.99
C SER A 207 -0.86 9.54 24.76
N SER A 208 0.40 9.99 24.80
CA SER A 208 0.77 11.38 24.54
C SER A 208 0.62 11.74 23.06
N TYR A 209 0.73 13.04 22.75
CA TYR A 209 0.74 13.49 21.36
C TYR A 209 1.86 12.81 20.54
N ALA A 210 3.05 12.63 21.10
CA ALA A 210 4.12 11.89 20.44
C ALA A 210 3.74 10.43 20.13
N GLY A 211 3.05 9.75 21.06
CA GLY A 211 2.58 8.39 20.86
C GLY A 211 1.46 8.27 19.82
N VAL A 212 0.54 9.24 19.79
CA VAL A 212 -0.52 9.35 18.77
C VAL A 212 0.10 9.54 17.38
N VAL A 213 1.05 10.47 17.24
CA VAL A 213 1.76 10.70 15.97
C VAL A 213 2.58 9.49 15.57
N SER A 214 3.25 8.82 16.50
CA SER A 214 3.98 7.58 16.23
C SER A 214 3.05 6.51 15.63
N SER A 215 1.87 6.32 16.22
CA SER A 215 0.87 5.36 15.73
C SER A 215 0.37 5.74 14.34
N ALA A 216 0.10 7.02 14.09
CA ALA A 216 -0.34 7.52 12.79
C ALA A 216 0.75 7.40 11.72
N ALA A 217 2.00 7.73 12.04
CA ALA A 217 3.15 7.58 11.16
C ALA A 217 3.42 6.10 10.82
N GLY A 218 3.29 5.20 11.79
CA GLY A 218 3.35 3.76 11.54
C GLY A 218 2.29 3.27 10.55
N ARG A 219 1.08 3.85 10.59
CA ARG A 219 0.04 3.60 9.58
C ARG A 219 0.44 4.13 8.21
N VAL A 220 1.02 5.33 8.11
CA VAL A 220 1.54 5.88 6.85
C VAL A 220 2.58 4.94 6.24
N ALA A 221 3.58 4.52 7.03
CA ALA A 221 4.62 3.60 6.59
C ALA A 221 4.06 2.25 6.12
N SER A 222 3.07 1.71 6.86
CA SER A 222 2.39 0.47 6.50
C SER A 222 1.62 0.59 5.18
N GLN A 223 0.82 1.65 5.01
CA GLN A 223 0.06 1.87 3.78
C GLN A 223 0.98 2.07 2.57
N ALA A 224 2.08 2.82 2.74
CA ALA A 224 3.08 2.99 1.69
C ALA A 224 3.74 1.65 1.33
N GLY A 225 4.10 0.84 2.33
CA GLY A 225 4.62 -0.52 2.12
C GLY A 225 3.63 -1.44 1.38
N ASN A 226 2.35 -1.38 1.74
CA ASN A 226 1.30 -2.15 1.06
C ASN A 226 1.14 -1.72 -0.40
N GLN A 227 1.16 -0.42 -0.68
CA GLN A 227 1.08 0.10 -2.05
C GLN A 227 2.28 -0.31 -2.89
N ILE A 228 3.50 -0.27 -2.32
CA ILE A 228 4.72 -0.74 -3.00
C ILE A 228 4.60 -2.22 -3.35
N SER A 229 4.15 -3.05 -2.40
CA SER A 229 3.96 -4.49 -2.62
C SER A 229 2.91 -4.79 -3.70
N GLN A 230 1.82 -4.02 -3.74
CA GLN A 230 0.80 -4.12 -4.80
C GLN A 230 1.35 -3.76 -6.18
N LEU A 231 2.22 -2.75 -6.27
CA LEU A 231 2.88 -2.37 -7.52
C LEU A 231 3.95 -3.39 -7.96
N GLY A 232 4.55 -4.10 -6.99
CA GLY A 232 5.57 -5.12 -7.23
C GLY A 232 5.05 -6.52 -7.56
N GLY A 233 3.80 -6.84 -7.19
CA GLY A 233 3.20 -8.16 -7.36
C GLY A 233 2.02 -8.16 -8.33
N GLY A 234 2.10 -8.94 -9.41
CA GLY A 234 0.92 -9.26 -10.21
C GLY A 234 -0.09 -10.10 -9.44
N LEU A 235 -1.32 -10.23 -9.97
CA LEU A 235 -2.42 -11.04 -9.40
C LEU A 235 -2.00 -12.48 -9.05
N TYR A 236 -1.00 -13.01 -9.77
CA TYR A 236 -0.36 -14.30 -9.52
C TYR A 236 1.14 -14.10 -9.31
N GLY A 237 1.69 -14.75 -8.27
CA GLY A 237 3.14 -14.84 -8.05
C GLY A 237 3.80 -15.74 -9.10
N SER A 238 5.14 -15.67 -9.19
CA SER A 238 5.92 -16.48 -10.15
C SER A 238 5.72 -18.00 -10.02
N ASN A 239 5.15 -18.46 -8.89
CA ASN A 239 4.83 -19.86 -8.60
C ASN A 239 3.34 -20.20 -8.85
N GLY A 240 2.57 -19.31 -9.46
CA GLY A 240 1.13 -19.51 -9.73
C GLY A 240 0.20 -19.31 -8.54
N TYR A 241 0.73 -19.08 -7.33
CA TYR A 241 -0.07 -18.74 -6.16
C TYR A 241 -0.71 -17.36 -6.28
N TYR A 242 -1.96 -17.25 -5.84
CA TYR A 242 -2.72 -16.01 -5.84
C TYR A 242 -2.11 -14.99 -4.88
N ASN A 243 -1.90 -13.76 -5.35
CA ASN A 243 -1.39 -12.67 -4.52
C ASN A 243 -2.55 -11.95 -3.83
N SER A 244 -2.78 -12.31 -2.56
CA SER A 244 -3.89 -11.78 -1.73
C SER A 244 -3.94 -10.24 -1.69
N TYR A 245 -2.79 -9.56 -1.77
CA TYR A 245 -2.70 -8.09 -1.69
C TYR A 245 -3.31 -7.35 -2.89
N TYR A 246 -3.46 -8.01 -4.05
CA TYR A 246 -4.04 -7.40 -5.25
C TYR A 246 -5.57 -7.43 -5.26
N SER A 247 -6.18 -8.35 -4.51
CA SER A 247 -7.64 -8.60 -4.53
C SER A 247 -8.49 -7.52 -3.83
N GLY A 248 -7.91 -6.80 -2.85
CA GLY A 248 -8.64 -5.78 -2.09
C GLY A 248 -8.92 -4.48 -2.85
N SER A 249 -8.22 -4.22 -3.96
CA SER A 249 -8.33 -2.94 -4.70
C SER A 249 -9.44 -2.94 -5.76
N LEU A 250 -9.93 -4.10 -6.20
CA LEU A 250 -11.09 -4.15 -7.11
C LEU A 250 -12.39 -3.70 -6.45
N TYR A 251 -12.45 -3.73 -5.11
CA TYR A 251 -13.61 -3.32 -4.32
C TYR A 251 -13.51 -1.91 -3.73
N ASN A 252 -12.33 -1.29 -3.70
CA ASN A 252 -12.11 -0.01 -3.02
C ASN A 252 -12.30 1.22 -3.94
N GLY A 253 -12.79 1.01 -5.17
CA GLY A 253 -13.11 2.06 -6.14
C GLY A 253 -14.60 2.28 -6.37
N TYR A 254 -15.48 1.61 -5.61
CA TYR A 254 -16.94 1.67 -5.78
C TYR A 254 -17.71 2.22 -4.58
N PHE A 255 -17.04 2.85 -3.61
CA PHE A 255 -17.67 3.58 -2.51
C PHE A 255 -16.88 4.83 -2.14
#